data_AF-A0A0F8ZRM6-F1
#
_entry.id   AF-A0A0F8ZRM6-F1
#
_cell.length_a   1.000
_cell.length_b   1.000
_cell.length_c   1.000
_cell.angle_alpha   90.00
_cell.angle_beta   90.00
_cell.angle_gamma   90.00
#
_symmetry.space_group_name_H-M   'P 1'
#
loop_
_entity.id
_entity.type
_entity.pdbx_description
1 polymer ?
#
loop_
_entity_poly.entity_id
_entity_poly.type
_entity_poly.pdbx_seq_one_letter_code
_entity_poly.pdbx_strand_id
1 'polypeptide(L)'
;AVQIHDIDGDGRLEAAAAWDGEIQVLDGATGQTKYAAPLPAMKPISDDFKGSVNHWGGGYNDEGPTVTPSSICFADLSGRGTPRDVLLADNYHTLVAMSPEFKELWRTVCSHGHFAQAYDFDGDGRESVLAGYQHLSPEGELIGRVCLTDHQDAIYAGPLDTEGRGPAKILMAGGEEGLELAISEFIQEEIDVSRAHLFMSIRDLVIIRQTQLEATSQ
;
A
#
# COMPACT_ATOMS: atom_id res chain seq x y z
N ALA A 1 -4.98 -0.01 14.09
CA ALA A 1 -4.07 -0.93 13.38
C ALA A 1 -3.14 -1.66 14.35
N VAL A 2 -2.74 -2.91 14.07
CA VAL A 2 -1.69 -3.64 14.82
C VAL A 2 -0.96 -4.61 13.89
N GLN A 3 0.34 -4.79 14.10
CA GLN A 3 1.17 -5.83 13.48
C GLN A 3 2.20 -6.39 14.46
N ILE A 4 2.65 -7.62 14.21
CA ILE A 4 3.73 -8.27 14.97
C ILE A 4 5.00 -8.26 14.11
N HIS A 5 6.09 -7.68 14.62
CA HIS A 5 7.32 -7.51 13.87
C HIS A 5 8.53 -7.31 14.78
N ASP A 6 9.72 -7.74 14.36
CA ASP A 6 11.00 -7.42 15.01
C ASP A 6 11.46 -6.02 14.53
N ILE A 7 10.85 -4.98 15.11
CA ILE A 7 10.98 -3.61 14.61
C ILE A 7 12.34 -2.99 14.98
N ASP A 8 12.96 -3.43 16.07
CA ASP A 8 14.27 -2.93 16.49
C ASP A 8 15.44 -3.83 16.08
N GLY A 9 15.18 -5.04 15.58
CA GLY A 9 16.18 -5.96 15.04
C GLY A 9 16.93 -6.74 16.12
N ASP A 10 16.38 -6.87 17.32
CA ASP A 10 17.01 -7.61 18.42
C ASP A 10 16.77 -9.14 18.35
N GLY A 11 16.00 -9.59 17.35
CA GLY A 11 15.65 -11.00 17.14
C GLY A 11 14.43 -11.47 17.93
N ARG A 12 13.72 -10.56 18.61
CA ARG A 12 12.46 -10.80 19.30
C ARG A 12 11.34 -10.05 18.60
N LEU A 13 10.11 -10.51 18.80
CA LEU A 13 8.95 -9.88 18.17
C LEU A 13 8.35 -8.85 19.10
N GLU A 14 8.00 -7.69 18.55
CA GLU A 14 7.16 -6.67 19.17
C GLU A 14 5.76 -6.67 18.58
N ALA A 15 4.81 -6.05 19.29
CA ALA A 15 3.56 -5.59 18.70
C ALA A 15 3.64 -4.08 18.45
N ALA A 16 3.62 -3.68 17.18
CA ALA A 16 3.45 -2.29 16.78
C ALA A 16 1.96 -2.00 16.62
N ALA A 17 1.42 -1.07 17.41
CA ALA A 17 0.00 -0.78 17.47
C ALA A 17 -0.26 0.73 17.45
N ALA A 18 -1.32 1.13 16.74
CA ALA A 18 -1.83 2.49 16.78
C ALA A 18 -3.08 2.54 17.67
N TRP A 19 -3.01 3.28 18.78
CA TRP A 19 -4.08 3.43 19.76
C TRP A 19 -3.86 4.70 20.60
N ASP A 20 -4.95 5.32 21.08
CA ASP A 20 -4.93 6.51 21.95
C ASP A 20 -4.11 7.70 21.42
N GLY A 21 -4.18 7.95 20.10
CA GLY A 21 -3.46 9.06 19.47
C GLY A 21 -1.96 8.83 19.30
N GLU A 22 -1.47 7.63 19.59
CA GLU A 22 -0.07 7.24 19.46
C GLU A 22 0.12 6.00 18.58
N ILE A 23 1.32 5.86 18.05
CA ILE A 23 1.87 4.59 17.61
C ILE A 23 2.84 4.09 18.68
N GLN A 24 2.64 2.86 19.12
CA GLN A 24 3.35 2.25 20.24
C GLN A 24 4.00 0.95 19.82
N VAL A 25 5.18 0.68 20.37
CA VAL A 25 5.88 -0.60 20.27
C VAL A 25 5.83 -1.26 21.63
N LEU A 26 5.22 -2.44 21.67
CA LEU A 26 5.05 -3.25 22.87
C LEU A 26 5.99 -4.45 22.77
N ASP A 27 6.71 -4.76 23.85
CA ASP A 27 7.49 -6.00 23.97
C ASP A 27 6.54 -7.20 23.79
N GLY A 28 6.82 -8.09 22.83
CA GLY A 28 5.88 -9.16 22.49
C GLY A 28 5.76 -10.26 23.55
N ALA A 29 6.71 -10.36 24.48
CA ALA A 29 6.66 -11.34 25.56
C ALA A 29 5.86 -10.85 26.78
N THR A 30 5.92 -9.54 27.05
CA THR A 30 5.38 -8.94 28.28
C THR A 30 4.18 -8.03 28.05
N GLY A 31 4.00 -7.53 26.82
CA GLY A 31 3.00 -6.51 26.48
C GLY A 31 3.31 -5.12 27.05
N GLN A 32 4.51 -4.88 27.58
CA GLN A 32 4.91 -3.58 28.09
C GLN A 32 5.38 -2.66 26.95
N THR A 33 5.02 -1.38 27.00
CA THR A 33 5.49 -0.38 26.03
C THR A 33 7.01 -0.23 26.11
N LYS A 34 7.71 -0.54 25.01
CA LYS A 34 9.15 -0.27 24.83
C LYS A 34 9.36 1.21 24.50
N TYR A 35 8.60 1.73 23.53
CA TYR A 35 8.60 3.14 23.14
C TYR A 35 7.31 3.50 22.38
N ALA A 36 7.03 4.79 22.25
CA ALA A 36 5.85 5.32 21.57
C ALA A 36 6.14 6.69 20.97
N ALA A 37 5.34 7.09 19.99
CA ALA A 37 5.31 8.45 19.45
C ALA A 37 3.87 8.86 19.13
N PRO A 38 3.55 10.16 19.10
CA PRO A 38 2.28 10.65 18.59
C PRO A 38 2.04 10.17 17.16
N LEU A 39 0.78 9.91 16.79
CA LEU A 39 0.42 9.65 15.41
C LEU A 39 0.80 10.84 14.52
N PRO A 40 1.22 10.59 13.25
CA PRO A 40 1.53 11.66 12.32
C PRO A 40 0.36 12.64 12.18
N ALA A 41 0.67 13.93 12.11
CA ALA A 41 -0.32 14.95 11.84
C ALA A 41 -0.99 14.69 10.48
N MET A 42 -2.32 14.83 10.45
CA MET A 42 -3.06 14.76 9.20
C MET A 42 -2.79 16.01 8.36
N LYS A 43 -2.73 15.85 7.05
CA LYS A 43 -2.63 16.97 6.10
C LYS A 43 -3.90 17.00 5.25
N PRO A 44 -4.49 18.19 5.01
CA PRO A 44 -5.65 18.30 4.13
C PRO A 44 -5.37 17.73 2.74
N ILE A 45 -6.34 16.99 2.22
CA ILE A 45 -6.30 16.44 0.87
C ILE A 45 -6.88 17.49 -0.09
N SER A 46 -6.28 17.65 -1.27
CA SER A 46 -6.71 18.64 -2.25
C SER A 46 -8.10 18.34 -2.80
N ASP A 47 -8.86 19.40 -3.09
CA ASP A 47 -10.19 19.26 -3.69
C ASP A 47 -10.15 18.56 -5.06
N ASP A 48 -9.06 18.73 -5.82
CA ASP A 48 -8.84 18.04 -7.10
C ASP A 48 -8.74 16.52 -6.90
N PHE A 49 -8.02 16.06 -5.86
CA PHE A 49 -7.95 14.64 -5.55
C PHE A 49 -9.31 14.12 -5.09
N LYS A 50 -9.99 14.85 -4.20
CA LYS A 50 -11.33 14.50 -3.73
C LYS A 50 -12.31 14.35 -4.88
N GLY A 51 -12.27 15.26 -5.86
CA GLY A 51 -13.12 15.21 -7.04
C GLY A 51 -12.78 14.12 -8.06
N SER A 52 -11.66 13.39 -7.90
CA SER A 52 -11.18 12.38 -8.87
C SER A 52 -11.19 10.94 -8.36
N VAL A 53 -11.56 10.72 -7.10
CA VAL A 53 -11.64 9.37 -6.51
C VAL A 53 -13.07 9.00 -6.15
N ASN A 54 -13.43 7.72 -6.35
CA ASN A 54 -14.66 7.20 -5.77
C ASN A 54 -14.45 6.98 -4.27
N HIS A 55 -15.40 7.45 -3.46
CA HIS A 55 -15.32 7.37 -2.01
C HIS A 55 -16.57 6.70 -1.38
N TRP A 56 -17.51 6.21 -2.20
CA TRP A 56 -18.66 5.40 -1.77
C TRP A 56 -19.53 6.04 -0.66
N GLY A 57 -19.56 7.37 -0.59
CA GLY A 57 -20.25 8.11 0.47
C GLY A 57 -19.50 8.14 1.81
N GLY A 58 -18.31 7.55 1.90
CA GLY A 58 -17.34 7.73 2.98
C GLY A 58 -16.69 9.12 2.97
N GLY A 59 -16.06 9.51 4.07
CA GLY A 59 -15.25 10.72 4.13
C GLY A 59 -13.81 10.49 3.66
N TYR A 60 -13.06 11.58 3.45
CA TYR A 60 -11.64 11.53 3.06
C TYR A 60 -10.69 11.35 4.25
N ASN A 61 -11.24 11.29 5.48
CA ASN A 61 -10.51 11.14 6.75
C ASN A 61 -9.43 12.20 7.00
N ASP A 62 -9.47 13.34 6.30
CA ASP A 62 -8.48 14.43 6.43
C ASP A 62 -8.90 15.56 7.39
N GLU A 63 -10.05 15.39 8.05
CA GLU A 63 -10.65 16.39 8.97
C GLU A 63 -10.08 16.32 10.40
N GLY A 64 -9.52 15.17 10.79
CA GLY A 64 -8.97 14.94 12.13
C GLY A 64 -7.58 15.54 12.32
N PRO A 65 -7.09 15.66 13.57
CA PRO A 65 -5.77 16.22 13.85
C PRO A 65 -4.61 15.29 13.46
N THR A 66 -4.87 13.99 13.37
CA THR A 66 -3.87 12.95 13.10
C THR A 66 -4.37 11.97 12.06
N VAL A 67 -3.42 11.29 11.40
CA VAL A 67 -3.71 10.16 10.53
C VAL A 67 -4.50 9.13 11.32
N THR A 68 -5.65 8.68 10.79
CA THR A 68 -6.50 7.67 11.43
C THR A 68 -6.09 6.28 10.94
N PRO A 69 -5.27 5.52 11.69
CA PRO A 69 -4.54 4.41 11.08
C PRO A 69 -5.41 3.17 10.94
N SER A 70 -5.49 2.64 9.72
CA SER A 70 -6.20 1.40 9.39
C SER A 70 -5.26 0.20 9.42
N SER A 71 -4.07 0.36 8.83
CA SER A 71 -3.05 -0.68 8.71
C SER A 71 -1.65 -0.15 9.04
N ILE A 72 -0.81 -1.09 9.47
CA ILE A 72 0.63 -0.92 9.66
C ILE A 72 1.25 -1.99 8.79
N CYS A 73 2.25 -1.62 8.00
CA CYS A 73 3.11 -2.55 7.26
C CYS A 73 4.56 -2.19 7.54
N PHE A 74 5.48 -3.08 7.18
CA PHE A 74 6.91 -2.88 7.34
C PHE A 74 7.62 -3.01 6.00
N ALA A 75 8.68 -2.24 5.82
CA ALA A 75 9.47 -2.23 4.61
C ALA A 75 10.96 -2.06 4.94
N ASP A 76 11.83 -2.55 4.06
CA ASP A 76 13.26 -2.28 4.09
C ASP A 76 13.63 -1.16 3.11
N LEU A 77 13.16 0.06 3.37
CA LEU A 77 13.40 1.22 2.49
C LEU A 77 14.88 1.62 2.51
N SER A 78 15.58 1.28 3.59
CA SER A 78 16.97 1.68 3.83
C SER A 78 18.01 0.60 3.51
N GLY A 79 17.59 -0.60 3.10
CA GLY A 79 18.48 -1.71 2.71
C GLY A 79 19.26 -2.31 3.88
N ARG A 80 18.60 -2.49 5.03
CA ARG A 80 19.14 -3.09 6.26
C ARG A 80 19.31 -4.59 6.16
N GLY A 81 18.65 -5.24 5.20
CA GLY A 81 18.41 -6.68 5.16
C GLY A 81 17.25 -7.13 6.06
N THR A 82 16.56 -6.19 6.73
CA THR A 82 15.38 -6.46 7.56
C THR A 82 14.38 -5.30 7.46
N PRO A 83 13.09 -5.58 7.22
CA PRO A 83 12.10 -4.54 6.98
C PRO A 83 11.67 -3.86 8.29
N ARG A 84 12.32 -2.77 8.67
CA ARG A 84 12.05 -2.08 9.94
C ARG A 84 11.43 -0.70 9.79
N ASP A 85 11.46 -0.15 8.57
CA ASP A 85 10.78 1.10 8.27
C ASP A 85 9.26 0.87 8.29
N VAL A 86 8.50 1.80 8.85
CA VAL A 86 7.07 1.64 9.15
C VAL A 86 6.24 2.35 8.09
N LEU A 87 5.30 1.63 7.50
CA LEU A 87 4.29 2.15 6.60
C LEU A 87 2.95 2.24 7.36
N LEU A 88 2.52 3.46 7.67
CA LEU A 88 1.26 3.73 8.39
C LEU A 88 0.23 4.28 7.42
N ALA A 89 -0.77 3.46 7.10
CA ALA A 89 -1.85 3.85 6.19
C ALA A 89 -3.10 4.26 6.97
N ASP A 90 -3.78 5.31 6.52
CA ASP A 90 -5.15 5.57 6.95
C ASP A 90 -6.14 4.62 6.25
N ASN A 91 -7.45 4.87 6.34
CA ASN A 91 -8.42 3.95 5.74
C ASN A 91 -8.41 3.95 4.20
N TYR A 92 -7.97 5.02 3.52
CA TYR A 92 -8.20 5.14 2.07
C TYR A 92 -7.21 6.02 1.28
N HIS A 93 -6.63 7.06 1.88
CA HIS A 93 -5.97 8.13 1.12
C HIS A 93 -4.55 8.48 1.53
N THR A 94 -4.21 8.46 2.81
CA THR A 94 -2.88 8.85 3.29
C THR A 94 -2.05 7.64 3.68
N LEU A 95 -0.84 7.56 3.12
CA LEU A 95 0.21 6.65 3.57
C LEU A 95 1.41 7.46 4.04
N VAL A 96 1.91 7.16 5.23
CA VAL A 96 3.11 7.78 5.81
C VAL A 96 4.18 6.71 6.03
N ALA A 97 5.35 6.91 5.45
CA ALA A 97 6.53 6.09 5.73
C ALA A 97 7.36 6.76 6.82
N MET A 98 7.83 5.96 7.78
CA MET A 98 8.59 6.40 8.94
C MET A 98 9.77 5.47 9.19
N SER A 99 10.81 5.99 9.85
CA SER A 99 11.86 5.15 10.41
C SER A 99 11.33 4.29 11.56
N PRO A 100 12.10 3.31 12.06
CA PRO A 100 11.72 2.48 13.22
C PRO A 100 11.42 3.31 14.50
N GLU A 101 11.99 4.50 14.59
CA GLU A 101 11.79 5.48 15.68
C GLU A 101 10.61 6.43 15.42
N PHE A 102 9.78 6.14 14.42
CA PHE A 102 8.60 6.91 14.00
C PHE A 102 8.91 8.32 13.47
N LYS A 103 10.12 8.55 12.94
CA LYS A 103 10.43 9.77 12.21
C LYS A 103 9.89 9.67 10.78
N GLU A 104 9.01 10.59 10.38
CA GLU A 104 8.52 10.68 9.00
C GLU A 104 9.69 10.80 8.01
N LEU A 105 9.68 9.90 7.02
CA LEU A 105 10.60 9.87 5.89
C LEU A 105 9.95 10.56 4.69
N TRP A 106 8.75 10.09 4.33
CA TRP A 106 7.93 10.63 3.27
C TRP A 106 6.46 10.27 3.50
N ARG A 107 5.56 10.87 2.72
CA ARG A 107 4.15 10.51 2.69
C ARG A 107 3.58 10.71 1.30
N THR A 108 2.53 9.97 0.97
CA THR A 108 1.77 10.13 -0.28
C THR A 108 0.28 10.25 0.00
N VAL A 109 -0.45 10.84 -0.94
CA VAL A 109 -1.90 10.82 -1.01
C VAL A 109 -2.31 10.08 -2.28
N CYS A 110 -3.00 8.96 -2.13
CA CYS A 110 -3.46 8.12 -3.24
C CYS A 110 -4.58 7.17 -2.80
N SER A 111 -5.29 6.57 -3.75
CA SER A 111 -6.25 5.50 -3.44
C SER A 111 -5.48 4.21 -3.09
N HIS A 112 -4.90 4.14 -1.89
CA HIS A 112 -3.86 3.17 -1.52
C HIS A 112 -4.38 1.78 -1.10
N GLY A 113 -5.70 1.59 -1.11
CA GLY A 113 -6.30 0.33 -0.70
C GLY A 113 -6.21 0.08 0.81
N HIS A 114 -6.27 -1.19 1.23
CA HIS A 114 -6.25 -1.54 2.67
C HIS A 114 -4.86 -1.85 3.23
N PHE A 115 -3.94 -2.33 2.39
CA PHE A 115 -2.60 -2.75 2.79
C PHE A 115 -1.59 -2.35 1.72
N ALA A 116 -0.61 -1.55 2.11
CA ALA A 116 0.56 -1.30 1.27
C ALA A 116 1.46 -2.54 1.22
N GLN A 117 2.03 -2.82 0.06
CA GLN A 117 2.93 -3.96 -0.14
C GLN A 117 4.32 -3.48 -0.49
N ALA A 118 5.30 -3.79 0.36
CA ALA A 118 6.71 -3.57 0.06
C ALA A 118 7.30 -4.77 -0.69
N TYR A 119 8.19 -4.50 -1.65
CA TYR A 119 8.92 -5.53 -2.39
C TYR A 119 10.18 -4.97 -3.07
N ASP A 120 11.26 -5.75 -3.08
CA ASP A 120 12.51 -5.46 -3.80
C ASP A 120 12.38 -5.96 -5.26
N PHE A 121 12.02 -5.07 -6.17
CA PHE A 121 11.75 -5.43 -7.57
C PHE A 121 13.01 -5.51 -8.44
N ASP A 122 14.08 -4.79 -8.11
CA ASP A 122 15.31 -4.73 -8.90
C ASP A 122 16.48 -5.50 -8.27
N GLY A 123 16.30 -6.01 -7.06
CA GLY A 123 17.27 -6.82 -6.33
C GLY A 123 18.41 -5.99 -5.73
N ASP A 124 18.22 -4.68 -5.55
CA ASP A 124 19.24 -3.79 -4.96
C ASP A 124 19.31 -3.89 -3.43
N GLY A 125 18.41 -4.67 -2.82
CA GLY A 125 18.29 -4.88 -1.39
C GLY A 125 17.42 -3.84 -0.68
N ARG A 126 16.79 -2.92 -1.41
CA ARG A 126 15.86 -1.91 -0.90
C ARG A 126 14.48 -2.13 -1.48
N GLU A 127 13.48 -2.02 -0.63
CA GLU A 127 12.10 -2.30 -1.06
C GLU A 127 11.43 -1.02 -1.60
N SER A 128 10.81 -1.14 -2.76
CA SER A 128 9.81 -0.19 -3.23
C SER A 128 8.46 -0.47 -2.57
N VAL A 129 7.55 0.50 -2.59
CA VAL A 129 6.22 0.38 -1.97
C VAL A 129 5.13 0.46 -3.02
N LEU A 130 4.25 -0.54 -3.03
CA LEU A 130 2.96 -0.48 -3.70
C LEU A 130 1.90 0.05 -2.74
N ALA A 131 1.36 1.23 -3.03
CA ALA A 131 0.30 1.88 -2.26
C ALA A 131 -0.93 1.98 -3.16
N GLY A 132 -1.81 0.98 -3.05
CA GLY A 132 -2.89 0.76 -4.01
C GLY A 132 -2.30 0.55 -5.40
N TYR A 133 -2.64 1.45 -6.33
CA TYR A 133 -2.14 1.37 -7.70
C TYR A 133 -0.88 2.20 -7.97
N GLN A 134 -0.28 2.83 -6.95
CA GLN A 134 0.98 3.55 -7.08
C GLN A 134 2.18 2.65 -6.78
N HIS A 135 3.22 2.73 -7.60
CA HIS A 135 4.55 2.20 -7.31
C HIS A 135 5.45 3.37 -6.89
N LEU A 136 5.90 3.34 -5.64
CA LEU A 136 6.76 4.36 -5.03
C LEU A 136 8.16 3.79 -4.82
N SER A 137 9.18 4.62 -5.07
CA SER A 137 10.56 4.30 -4.72
C SER A 137 10.74 4.23 -3.20
N PRO A 138 11.87 3.70 -2.71
CA PRO A 138 12.20 3.73 -1.29
C PRO A 138 12.20 5.16 -0.68
N GLU A 139 12.49 6.18 -1.49
CA GLU A 139 12.45 7.61 -1.14
C GLU A 139 11.04 8.23 -1.19
N GLY A 140 10.03 7.47 -1.63
CA GLY A 140 8.66 7.94 -1.79
C GLY A 140 8.39 8.68 -3.10
N GLU A 141 9.28 8.57 -4.09
CA GLU A 141 9.07 9.14 -5.42
C GLU A 141 8.14 8.24 -6.23
N LEU A 142 7.21 8.83 -6.97
CA LEU A 142 6.33 8.06 -7.85
C LEU A 142 7.13 7.52 -9.04
N ILE A 143 7.28 6.19 -9.10
CA ILE A 143 7.87 5.48 -10.24
C ILE A 143 6.82 5.33 -11.35
N GLY A 144 5.59 4.98 -10.98
CA GLY A 144 4.44 4.96 -11.89
C GLY A 144 3.16 4.54 -11.19
N ARG A 145 2.05 4.54 -11.94
CA ARG A 145 0.74 4.13 -11.42
C ARG A 145 -0.17 3.54 -12.49
N VAL A 146 -1.12 2.70 -12.05
CA VAL A 146 -2.33 2.42 -12.82
C VAL A 146 -3.43 3.39 -12.37
N CYS A 147 -4.04 4.11 -13.31
CA CYS A 147 -5.09 5.08 -13.01
C CYS A 147 -6.45 4.37 -12.99
N LEU A 148 -6.84 3.87 -11.83
CA LEU A 148 -8.16 3.27 -11.56
C LEU A 148 -8.95 4.14 -10.57
N THR A 149 -10.27 3.99 -10.60
CA THR A 149 -11.19 4.89 -9.87
C THR A 149 -11.67 4.34 -8.54
N ASP A 150 -11.72 3.01 -8.41
CA ASP A 150 -12.01 2.32 -7.15
C ASP A 150 -10.73 2.14 -6.31
N HIS A 151 -10.84 1.73 -5.04
CA HIS A 151 -9.67 1.36 -4.25
C HIS A 151 -9.30 -0.12 -4.44
N GLN A 152 -8.05 -0.45 -4.12
CA GLN A 152 -7.55 -1.82 -4.14
C GLN A 152 -7.90 -2.54 -2.81
N ASP A 153 -8.59 -3.67 -2.87
CA ASP A 153 -8.99 -4.50 -1.72
C ASP A 153 -7.87 -5.44 -1.27
N ALA A 154 -7.18 -6.06 -2.23
CA ALA A 154 -6.07 -6.97 -1.96
C ALA A 154 -4.93 -6.80 -2.98
N ILE A 155 -3.70 -7.05 -2.53
CA ILE A 155 -2.50 -6.94 -3.35
C ILE A 155 -1.54 -8.08 -3.03
N TYR A 156 -0.79 -8.49 -4.03
CA TYR A 156 0.34 -9.39 -3.91
C TYR A 156 1.47 -8.92 -4.83
N ALA A 157 2.70 -8.91 -4.31
CA ALA A 157 3.90 -8.70 -5.08
C ALA A 157 4.89 -9.83 -4.81
N GLY A 158 5.34 -10.51 -5.87
CA GLY A 158 6.35 -11.56 -5.78
C GLY A 158 6.23 -12.62 -6.87
N PRO A 159 7.10 -13.64 -6.86
CA PRO A 159 7.09 -14.70 -7.87
C PRO A 159 5.91 -15.64 -7.67
N LEU A 160 5.19 -15.96 -8.75
CA LEU A 160 4.02 -16.84 -8.72
C LEU A 160 4.34 -18.31 -9.02
N ASP A 161 5.59 -18.61 -9.40
CA ASP A 161 6.02 -19.98 -9.58
C ASP A 161 6.19 -20.68 -8.22
N THR A 162 6.06 -22.01 -8.24
CA THR A 162 6.15 -22.83 -7.02
C THR A 162 7.52 -22.82 -6.36
N GLU A 163 8.57 -22.42 -7.08
CA GLU A 163 9.92 -22.32 -6.52
C GLU A 163 10.18 -20.95 -5.87
N GLY A 164 9.33 -19.95 -6.11
CA GLY A 164 9.51 -18.59 -5.63
C GLY A 164 10.71 -17.89 -6.27
N ARG A 165 11.08 -18.24 -7.50
CA ARG A 165 12.33 -17.78 -8.16
C ARG A 165 12.13 -17.11 -9.51
N GLY A 166 10.93 -17.20 -10.05
CA GLY A 166 10.55 -16.52 -11.27
C GLY A 166 10.54 -15.01 -11.10
N PRO A 167 10.30 -14.27 -12.18
CA PRO A 167 10.12 -12.84 -12.10
C PRO A 167 8.95 -12.53 -11.16
N ALA A 168 9.06 -11.44 -10.40
CA ALA A 168 7.96 -10.93 -9.61
C ALA A 168 6.72 -10.71 -10.49
N LYS A 169 5.53 -10.73 -9.88
CA LYS A 169 4.27 -10.34 -10.51
C LYS A 169 3.51 -9.52 -9.49
N ILE A 170 2.70 -8.60 -9.99
CA ILE A 170 1.82 -7.78 -9.15
C ILE A 170 0.39 -8.21 -9.46
N LEU A 171 -0.32 -8.69 -8.45
CA LEU A 171 -1.76 -8.92 -8.51
C LEU A 171 -2.44 -7.88 -7.64
N MET A 172 -3.39 -7.16 -8.20
CA MET A 172 -4.24 -6.23 -7.48
C MET A 172 -5.68 -6.67 -7.70
N ALA A 173 -6.49 -6.61 -6.65
CA ALA A 173 -7.92 -6.82 -6.76
C ALA A 173 -8.62 -5.57 -6.24
N GLY A 174 -9.51 -5.00 -7.04
CA GLY A 174 -10.40 -3.89 -6.67
C GLY A 174 -11.86 -4.33 -6.73
N GLY A 175 -12.74 -3.69 -5.95
CA GLY A 175 -14.14 -4.05 -5.84
C GLY A 175 -14.87 -4.04 -7.20
N GLU A 176 -14.97 -2.88 -7.83
CA GLU A 176 -15.59 -2.71 -9.15
C GLU A 176 -14.64 -2.92 -10.32
N GLU A 177 -13.33 -2.81 -10.08
CA GLU A 177 -12.32 -2.92 -11.13
C GLU A 177 -11.97 -4.40 -11.45
N GLY A 178 -12.22 -5.31 -10.50
CA GLY A 178 -12.04 -6.75 -10.68
C GLY A 178 -10.65 -7.22 -10.25
N LEU A 179 -10.09 -8.18 -10.99
CA LEU A 179 -8.73 -8.68 -10.75
C LEU A 179 -7.80 -8.15 -11.83
N GLU A 180 -6.77 -7.42 -11.44
CA GLU A 180 -5.68 -6.98 -12.29
C GLU A 180 -4.43 -7.83 -12.07
N LEU A 181 -3.91 -8.41 -13.16
CA LEU A 181 -2.59 -9.00 -13.21
C LEU A 181 -1.67 -8.08 -14.00
N ALA A 182 -0.73 -7.44 -13.31
CA ALA A 182 0.38 -6.73 -13.93
C ALA A 182 1.63 -7.62 -13.90
N ILE A 183 2.20 -7.89 -15.07
CA ILE A 183 3.50 -8.54 -15.18
C ILE A 183 4.57 -7.49 -14.86
N SER A 184 5.51 -7.86 -13.97
CA SER A 184 6.57 -7.06 -13.33
C SER A 184 7.46 -6.17 -14.20
N GLU A 185 7.31 -6.09 -15.53
CA GLU A 185 8.10 -5.15 -16.35
C GLU A 185 7.63 -3.67 -16.19
N PHE A 186 7.09 -3.40 -15.01
CA PHE A 186 6.97 -2.15 -14.29
C PHE A 186 5.82 -1.24 -14.69
N ILE A 187 5.04 -0.89 -13.66
CA ILE A 187 4.32 0.37 -13.65
C ILE A 187 5.39 1.48 -13.50
N GLN A 188 6.19 1.69 -14.54
CA GLN A 188 7.22 2.74 -14.67
C GLN A 188 6.69 3.98 -15.38
N GLU A 189 5.42 3.93 -15.79
CA GLU A 189 4.71 4.98 -16.49
C GLU A 189 3.29 5.09 -15.94
N GLU A 190 2.60 6.18 -16.28
CA GLU A 190 1.19 6.34 -15.98
C GLU A 190 0.33 5.57 -17.01
N ILE A 191 -0.46 4.61 -16.54
CA ILE A 191 -1.34 3.80 -17.39
C ILE A 191 -2.80 4.24 -17.19
N ASP A 192 -3.37 4.93 -18.18
CA ASP A 192 -4.80 5.30 -18.22
C ASP A 192 -5.62 4.21 -18.92
N VAL A 193 -6.44 3.50 -18.14
CA VAL A 193 -7.27 2.39 -18.65
C VAL A 193 -8.61 2.83 -19.23
N SER A 194 -8.98 4.12 -19.16
CA SER A 194 -10.25 4.63 -19.72
C SER A 194 -10.37 4.45 -21.24
N ARG A 195 -9.26 4.14 -21.91
CA ARG A 195 -9.17 3.83 -23.34
C ARG A 195 -9.07 2.33 -23.66
N ALA A 196 -9.02 1.46 -22.65
CA ALA A 196 -8.79 0.02 -22.79
C ALA A 196 -10.11 -0.77 -22.64
N HIS A 197 -10.82 -0.98 -23.75
CA HIS A 197 -11.96 -1.90 -23.73
C HIS A 197 -11.48 -3.36 -23.81
N LEU A 198 -11.95 -4.16 -22.83
CA LEU A 198 -12.11 -5.62 -22.84
C LEU A 198 -10.98 -6.40 -23.55
N PHE A 199 -10.01 -6.88 -22.77
CA PHE A 199 -8.79 -7.58 -23.22
C PHE A 199 -7.86 -6.73 -24.07
N MET A 200 -7.11 -5.85 -23.41
CA MET A 200 -5.98 -5.16 -24.05
C MET A 200 -4.67 -5.70 -23.48
N SER A 201 -4.02 -6.58 -24.23
CA SER A 201 -2.62 -6.95 -24.00
C SER A 201 -1.75 -5.76 -24.41
N ILE A 202 -1.47 -4.84 -23.50
CA ILE A 202 -0.29 -3.95 -23.60
C ILE A 202 0.92 -4.79 -23.22
N ARG A 203 1.24 -5.80 -24.04
CA ARG A 203 2.24 -6.89 -23.87
C ARG A 203 2.24 -7.68 -22.54
N ASP A 204 1.89 -7.08 -21.41
CA ASP A 204 2.21 -7.53 -20.05
C ASP A 204 1.17 -7.13 -18.96
N LEU A 205 0.12 -6.37 -19.29
CA LEU A 205 -1.01 -6.07 -18.37
C LEU A 205 -2.26 -6.86 -18.78
N VAL A 206 -2.84 -7.60 -17.84
CA VAL A 206 -4.11 -8.31 -18.02
C VAL A 206 -5.10 -7.83 -16.97
N ILE A 207 -6.15 -7.12 -17.40
CA ILE A 207 -7.26 -6.71 -16.54
C ILE A 207 -8.42 -7.68 -16.77
N ILE A 208 -8.84 -8.38 -15.72
CA ILE A 208 -9.99 -9.30 -15.74
C ILE A 208 -11.13 -8.64 -14.96
N ARG A 209 -12.03 -7.98 -15.69
CA ARG A 209 -13.26 -7.40 -15.10
C ARG A 209 -14.34 -8.47 -14.98
N GLN A 210 -15.09 -8.45 -13.88
CA GLN A 210 -16.31 -9.23 -13.76
C GLN A 210 -17.36 -8.65 -14.73
N THR A 211 -17.67 -9.38 -15.80
CA THR A 211 -18.80 -9.00 -16.67
C THR A 211 -20.08 -9.41 -15.96
N GLN A 212 -21.00 -8.47 -15.75
CA GLN A 212 -22.38 -8.84 -15.46
C GLN A 212 -22.89 -9.67 -16.64
N LEU A 213 -23.19 -10.94 -16.40
CA LEU A 213 -24.06 -11.70 -17.30
C LEU A 213 -25.40 -10.97 -17.29
N GLU A 214 -25.68 -10.21 -18.35
CA GLU A 214 -27.05 -9.79 -18.64
C GLU A 214 -27.89 -11.06 -18.77
N ALA A 215 -28.66 -11.36 -17.72
CA ALA A 215 -29.72 -12.34 -17.80
C ALA A 215 -30.73 -11.79 -18.81
N THR A 216 -30.61 -12.23 -20.06
CA THR A 216 -31.64 -12.03 -21.07
C THR A 216 -32.85 -12.85 -20.62
N SER A 217 -33.80 -12.20 -19.95
CA SER A 217 -35.13 -12.78 -19.76
C SER A 217 -35.83 -12.80 -21.12
N GLN A 218 -35.99 -13.99 -21.69
CA GLN A 218 -36.98 -14.26 -22.74
C GLN A 218 -38.38 -14.37 -22.14
#